data_AF-A0A2Z5ACS1-F1
#
_entry.id   AF-A0A2Z5ACS1-F1
#
_cell.length_a   1.000
_cell.length_b   1.000
_cell.length_c   1.000
_cell.angle_alpha   90.00
_cell.angle_beta   90.00
_cell.angle_gamma   90.00
#
_symmetry.space_group_name_H-M   'P 1'
#
loop_
_entity.id
_entity.type
_entity.pdbx_description
1 polymer ?
#
loop_
_entity_poly.entity_id
_entity_poly.type
_entity_poly.pdbx_seq_one_letter_code
_entity_poly.pdbx_strand_id
1 'polypeptide(L)' 'MLPRFDNPLINTSLGSFLLDMERSRSLAELDLHLARAWAYLRALMETRAIASAQSILIGQIFEAHYDQQFRRQGEEGLI' A
#
# COMPACT_ATOMS: atom_id res chain seq x y z
N MET A 1 9.83 -7.83 -1.16
CA MET A 1 9.19 -8.59 -2.26
C MET A 1 7.71 -8.72 -1.93
N LEU A 2 6.80 -8.28 -2.81
CA LEU A 2 5.36 -8.44 -2.60
C LEU A 2 4.95 -9.93 -2.69
N PRO A 3 3.98 -10.40 -1.89
CA PRO A 3 3.35 -11.69 -2.11
C PRO A 3 2.70 -11.70 -3.50
N ARG A 4 2.85 -12.81 -4.23
CA ARG A 4 2.18 -13.01 -5.51
C ARG A 4 0.89 -13.79 -5.31
N PHE A 5 -0.20 -13.26 -5.85
CA PHE A 5 -1.52 -13.87 -5.87
C PHE A 5 -1.78 -14.53 -7.22
N ASP A 6 -2.61 -15.57 -7.22
CA ASP A 6 -3.04 -16.24 -8.46
C ASP A 6 -3.79 -15.30 -9.39
N ASN A 7 -4.51 -14.33 -8.83
CA ASN A 7 -5.17 -13.29 -9.61
C ASN A 7 -4.17 -12.16 -9.96
N PRO A 8 -3.83 -11.97 -11.25
CA PRO A 8 -2.88 -10.94 -11.67
C PRO A 8 -3.37 -9.52 -11.40
N LEU A 9 -4.70 -9.28 -11.41
CA LEU A 9 -5.25 -7.96 -11.14
C LEU A 9 -5.01 -7.50 -9.70
N ILE A 10 -4.98 -8.45 -8.75
CA ILE A 10 -4.61 -8.16 -7.36
C ILE A 10 -3.14 -7.72 -7.32
N ASN A 11 -2.24 -8.46 -7.96
CA ASN A 11 -0.82 -8.10 -8.01
C ASN A 11 -0.59 -6.71 -8.62
N THR A 12 -1.25 -6.42 -9.75
CA THR A 12 -1.16 -5.12 -10.42
C THR A 12 -1.67 -3.99 -9.51
N SER A 13 -2.84 -4.17 -8.88
CA SER A 13 -3.43 -3.14 -8.01
C SER A 13 -2.56 -2.85 -6.79
N LEU A 14 -2.04 -3.90 -6.13
CA LEU A 14 -1.12 -3.75 -5.00
C LEU A 14 0.16 -3.02 -5.41
N GLY A 15 0.73 -3.36 -6.57
CA GLY A 15 1.89 -2.67 -7.13
C GLY A 15 1.63 -1.20 -7.44
N SER A 16 0.45 -0.87 -7.98
CA SER A 16 0.05 0.52 -8.24
C SER A 16 -0.04 1.35 -6.97
N PHE A 17 -0.57 0.81 -5.86
CA PHE A 17 -0.61 1.55 -4.59
C PHE A 17 0.78 1.86 -4.03
N LEU A 18 1.73 0.92 -4.15
CA LEU A 18 3.12 1.18 -3.76
C LEU A 18 3.73 2.29 -4.61
N LEU A 19 3.60 2.21 -5.94
CA LEU A 19 4.11 3.25 -6.85
C LEU A 19 3.48 4.62 -6.59
N ASP A 20 2.18 4.67 -6.28
CA ASP A 20 1.49 5.89 -5.91
C ASP A 20 2.08 6.49 -4.61
N MET A 21 2.34 5.66 -3.59
CA MET A 21 3.04 6.10 -2.38
C MET A 21 4.46 6.60 -2.66
N GLU A 22 5.24 5.90 -3.50
CA GLU A 22 6.60 6.33 -3.90
C GLU A 22 6.59 7.71 -4.57
N ARG A 23 5.55 7.99 -5.36
CA ARG A 23 5.42 9.22 -6.15
C ARG A 23 4.77 10.38 -5.40
N SER A 24 4.29 10.15 -4.18
CA SER A 24 3.67 11.19 -3.37
C SER A 24 4.64 12.35 -3.11
N ARG A 25 4.12 13.57 -3.23
CA ARG A 25 4.88 14.83 -3.12
C ARG A 25 4.55 15.63 -1.86
N SER A 26 3.65 15.11 -1.04
CA SER A 26 3.24 15.69 0.23
C SER A 26 2.74 14.61 1.18
N LEU A 27 2.69 14.93 2.46
CA LEU A 27 2.10 14.05 3.48
C LEU A 27 0.65 13.69 3.15
N ALA A 28 -0.13 14.68 2.71
CA ALA A 28 -1.55 14.49 2.39
C ALA A 28 -1.77 13.50 1.22
N GLU A 29 -0.90 13.53 0.20
CA GLU A 29 -0.92 12.54 -0.87
C GLU A 29 -0.53 11.16 -0.35
N LEU A 30 0.53 11.08 0.47
CA LEU A 30 1.00 9.82 1.04
C LEU A 30 -0.10 9.15 1.91
N ASP A 31 -0.74 9.92 2.79
CA ASP A 31 -1.87 9.50 3.63
C ASP A 31 -3.05 9.00 2.78
N LEU A 32 -3.40 9.73 1.72
CA LEU A 32 -4.47 9.36 0.80
C LEU A 32 -4.19 8.02 0.12
N HIS A 33 -2.96 7.80 -0.35
CA HIS A 33 -2.59 6.56 -1.02
C HIS A 33 -2.60 5.37 -0.05
N LEU A 34 -2.12 5.55 1.19
CA LEU A 34 -2.21 4.54 2.22
C LEU A 34 -3.68 4.19 2.54
N ALA A 35 -4.54 5.19 2.71
CA ALA A 35 -5.97 4.98 2.97
C ALA A 35 -6.66 4.22 1.83
N ARG A 36 -6.34 4.52 0.57
CA ARG A 36 -6.85 3.80 -0.59
C ARG A 36 -6.36 2.35 -0.63
N ALA A 37 -5.10 2.10 -0.28
CA ALA A 37 -4.51 0.77 -0.21
C ALA A 37 -5.22 -0.10 0.85
N TRP A 38 -5.47 0.46 2.04
CA TRP A 38 -6.23 -0.20 3.11
C TRP A 38 -7.69 -0.47 2.73
N ALA A 39 -8.36 0.49 2.09
CA ALA A 39 -9.73 0.31 1.62
C ALA A 39 -9.84 -0.83 0.59
N TYR A 40 -8.88 -0.91 -0.34
CA TYR A 40 -8.81 -2.02 -1.29
C TYR A 40 -8.56 -3.36 -0.60
N LEU A 41 -7.63 -3.40 0.36
CA LEU A 41 -7.34 -4.62 1.11
C LEU A 41 -8.57 -5.14 1.88
N ARG A 42 -9.32 -4.23 2.50
CA ARG A 42 -10.59 -4.54 3.15
C ARG A 42 -11.60 -5.13 2.16
N ALA A 43 -11.74 -4.56 0.96
CA ALA A 43 -12.63 -5.09 -0.06
C ALA A 43 -12.23 -6.51 -0.50
N LEU A 44 -10.93 -6.82 -0.61
CA LEU A 44 -10.45 -8.16 -0.92
C LEU A 44 -10.78 -9.18 0.20
N MET A 45 -10.71 -8.76 1.46
CA MET A 45 -11.11 -9.59 2.59
C MET A 45 -12.63 -9.83 2.63
N GLU A 46 -13.44 -8.79 2.43
CA GLU A 46 -14.90 -8.86 2.43
C GLU A 46 -15.42 -9.79 1.31
N THR A 47 -14.78 -9.74 0.15
CA THR A 47 -15.08 -10.62 -0.99
C THR A 47 -14.43 -12.00 -0.92
N ARG A 48 -13.64 -12.28 0.14
CA ARG A 48 -12.86 -13.51 0.32
C ARG A 48 -11.91 -13.83 -0.85
N ALA A 49 -11.46 -12.79 -1.55
CA ALA A 49 -10.49 -12.92 -2.64
C ALA A 49 -9.07 -13.26 -2.13
N ILE A 50 -8.81 -13.00 -0.84
CA ILE A 50 -7.55 -13.33 -0.15
C ILE A 50 -7.84 -13.90 1.25
N ALA A 51 -6.89 -14.67 1.79
CA ALA A 51 -6.93 -15.16 3.15
C ALA A 51 -6.48 -14.10 4.17
N SER A 52 -6.93 -14.21 5.42
CA SER A 52 -6.55 -13.28 6.49
C SER A 52 -5.04 -13.19 6.76
N ALA A 53 -4.30 -14.29 6.60
CA ALA A 53 -2.84 -14.25 6.76
C ALA A 53 -2.17 -13.42 5.65
N GLN A 54 -2.71 -13.48 4.43
CA GLN A 54 -2.22 -12.69 3.30
C GLN A 54 -2.53 -11.20 3.50
N SER A 55 -3.70 -10.88 4.06
CA SER A 55 -4.05 -9.47 4.32
C SER A 55 -3.15 -8.83 5.37
N ILE A 56 -2.83 -9.55 6.45
CA ILE A 56 -1.87 -9.08 7.46
C ILE A 56 -0.51 -8.77 6.82
N LEU A 57 0.00 -9.70 6.00
CA LEU A 57 1.28 -9.53 5.33
C LEU A 57 1.27 -8.33 4.35
N ILE A 58 0.21 -8.13 3.58
CA ILE A 58 0.08 -6.97 2.69
C ILE A 58 0.04 -5.67 3.50
N GLY A 59 -0.76 -5.64 4.58
CA GLY A 59 -0.85 -4.48 5.47
C GLY A 59 0.52 -4.06 6.00
N GLN A 60 1.32 -5.02 6.48
CA GLN A 60 2.69 -4.77 6.94
C GLN A 60 3.59 -4.17 5.84
N ILE A 61 3.39 -4.57 4.59
CA ILE A 61 4.15 -4.02 3.46
C ILE A 61 3.74 -2.57 3.18
N PHE A 62 2.44 -2.26 3.20
CA PHE A 62 1.96 -0.89 3.03
C PHE A 62 2.48 0.03 4.14
N GLU A 63 2.39 -0.39 5.40
CA GLU A 63 2.91 0.37 6.54
C GLU A 63 4.43 0.61 6.43
N ALA A 64 5.20 -0.44 6.16
CA ALA A 64 6.66 -0.30 5.99
C ALA A 64 7.04 0.64 4.84
N HIS A 65 6.24 0.62 3.76
CA HIS A 65 6.46 1.48 2.61
C HIS A 65 6.07 2.94 2.91
N TYR A 66 4.95 3.16 3.61
CA TYR A 66 4.55 4.46 4.11
C TYR A 66 5.65 5.07 4.99
N ASP A 67 6.15 4.33 5.97
CA ASP A 67 7.22 4.77 6.88
C ASP A 67 8.48 5.19 6.13
N GLN A 68 8.85 4.44 5.08
CA GLN A 68 10.00 4.77 4.24
C GLN A 68 9.79 6.10 3.51
N GLN A 69 8.60 6.31 2.91
CA GLN A 69 8.29 7.54 2.17
C GLN A 69 8.12 8.74 3.09
N PHE A 70 7.53 8.55 4.27
CA PHE A 70 7.41 9.60 5.29
C PHE A 70 8.80 10.12 5.69
N ARG A 71 9.76 9.22 5.99
CA ARG A 71 11.13 9.62 6.32
C ARG A 71 11.81 10.34 5.16
N ARG A 72 11.68 9.80 3.93
CA ARG A 72 12.23 10.44 2.73
C ARG A 72 11.70 11.85 2.54
N GLN A 73 10.39 12.06 2.66
CA GLN A 73 9.78 13.38 2.53
C GLN A 73 10.25 14.34 3.62
N GLY A 74 10.45 13.84 4.85
CA GLY A 74 11.02 14.64 5.95
C GLY A 74 12.48 15.05 5.69
N GLU A 75 13.29 14.15 5.14
CA GLU A 75 14.67 14.44 4.72
C GLU A 75 14.73 15.45 3.55
N GLU A 76 13.73 15.43 2.67
CA GLU A 76 13.58 16.34 1.53
C GLU A 76 12.92 17.68 1.88
N GLY A 77 12.46 17.87 3.14
CA GLY A 77 11.79 19.09 3.59
C GLY A 77 10.39 19.32 2.98
N LEU A 78 9.72 18.24 2.58
CA LEU A 78 8.36 18.28 2.00
C LEU A 78 7.26 18.19 3.07
N ILE A 79 7.63 17.85 4.31
CA ILE A 79 6.74 17.68 5.47
C ILE A 79 7.39 18.20 6.75
#